data_AF-A0A6A6Z7U1-F1
#
_entry.id   AF-A0A6A6Z7U1-F1
#
_cell.length_a   1.000
_cell.length_b   1.000
_cell.length_c   1.000
_cell.angle_alpha   90.00
_cell.angle_beta   90.00
_cell.angle_gamma   90.00
#
_symmetry.space_group_name_H-M   'P 1'
#
loop_
_entity.id
_entity.type
_entity.pdbx_description
1 polymer ?
#
loop_
_entity_poly.entity_id
_entity_poly.type
_entity_poly.pdbx_seq_one_letter_code
_entity_poly.pdbx_strand_id
1 'polypeptide(L)'
;MADPFAIIGLVDTAFGLGCKIYAFFSALKDAPKEIHRFHEELGVFNAVLEDVKQYVKVFTGSSFATEDGIKLKIIEMTLKQCEAEFRDIYDAIKTQDEKLSLSTLKKLGSSSSWVFDCDERERSTKRLSRARESLTIAFSSVNRSRESAKSGFESRTREDQESDSA
;
A
#
# COMPACT_ATOMS: atom_id res chain seq x y z
N MET A 1 -17.76 12.86 -2.91
CA MET A 1 -17.64 11.47 -3.40
C MET A 1 -16.16 11.24 -3.69
N ALA A 2 -15.58 10.12 -3.26
CA ALA A 2 -14.17 9.84 -3.54
C ALA A 2 -14.00 9.61 -5.05
N ASP A 3 -13.07 10.30 -5.69
CA ASP A 3 -12.82 10.17 -7.13
C ASP A 3 -11.83 9.02 -7.36
N PRO A 4 -12.23 7.94 -8.07
CA PRO A 4 -11.34 6.84 -8.38
C PRO A 4 -10.06 7.23 -9.12
N PHE A 5 -10.10 8.29 -9.96
CA PHE A 5 -8.90 8.78 -10.65
C PHE A 5 -7.94 9.46 -9.67
N ALA A 6 -8.46 10.24 -8.72
CA ALA A 6 -7.67 10.80 -7.63
C ALA A 6 -7.04 9.70 -6.76
N ILE A 7 -7.77 8.61 -6.49
CA ILE A 7 -7.23 7.45 -5.76
C ILE A 7 -6.09 6.79 -6.53
N ILE A 8 -6.22 6.59 -7.85
CA ILE A 8 -5.12 6.04 -8.67
C ILE A 8 -3.89 6.96 -8.62
N GLY A 9 -4.08 8.28 -8.70
CA GLY A 9 -2.99 9.25 -8.59
C GLY A 9 -2.28 9.21 -7.22
N LEU A 10 -3.04 9.01 -6.13
CA LEU A 10 -2.48 8.81 -4.79
C LEU A 10 -1.67 7.53 -4.69
N VAL A 11 -2.15 6.43 -5.27
CA VAL A 11 -1.42 5.16 -5.32
C VAL A 11 -0.11 5.32 -6.09
N ASP A 12 -0.13 5.96 -7.25
CA ASP A 12 1.06 6.18 -8.07
C ASP A 12 2.10 7.05 -7.35
N THR A 13 1.64 8.08 -6.64
CA THR A 13 2.51 8.95 -5.83
C THR A 13 3.13 8.19 -4.67
N ALA A 14 2.32 7.45 -3.90
CA ALA A 14 2.78 6.66 -2.76
C ALA A 14 3.76 5.57 -3.19
N PHE A 15 3.46 4.86 -4.28
CA PHE A 15 4.33 3.82 -4.84
C PHE A 15 5.66 4.41 -5.33
N GLY A 16 5.61 5.53 -6.06
CA GLY A 16 6.81 6.22 -6.52
C GLY A 16 7.73 6.67 -5.39
N LEU A 17 7.17 7.18 -4.29
CA LEU A 17 7.94 7.51 -3.09
C LEU A 17 8.48 6.25 -2.40
N GLY A 18 7.65 5.22 -2.22
CA GLY A 18 8.04 3.94 -1.65
C GLY A 18 9.22 3.30 -2.38
N CYS A 19 9.22 3.30 -3.72
CA CYS A 19 10.35 2.80 -4.53
C CYS A 19 11.64 3.60 -4.32
N LYS A 20 11.57 4.93 -4.19
CA LYS A 20 12.76 5.77 -3.95
C LYS A 20 13.36 5.51 -2.57
N ILE A 21 12.50 5.40 -1.55
CA ILE A 21 12.90 5.08 -0.19
C ILE A 21 13.52 3.68 -0.14
N TYR A 22 12.88 2.71 -0.80
CA TYR A 22 13.40 1.34 -0.91
C TYR A 22 14.78 1.32 -1.55
N ALA A 23 14.96 1.96 -2.71
CA ALA A 23 16.24 2.01 -3.42
C ALA A 23 17.37 2.65 -2.58
N PHE A 24 17.05 3.68 -1.80
CA PHE A 24 18.01 4.29 -0.87
C PHE A 24 18.49 3.28 0.17
N PHE A 25 17.56 2.59 0.85
CA PHE A 25 17.91 1.61 1.86
C PHE A 25 18.58 0.36 1.28
N SER A 26 18.23 -0.06 0.06
CA SER A 26 18.92 -1.17 -0.64
C SER A 26 20.41 -0.87 -0.89
N ALA A 27 20.79 0.40 -1.01
CA ALA A 27 22.17 0.82 -1.25
C ALA A 27 23.06 0.79 0.01
N LEU A 28 22.48 0.65 1.20
CA LEU A 28 23.19 0.61 2.48
C LEU A 28 23.60 -0.84 2.81
N LYS A 29 24.85 -1.18 2.55
CA LYS A 29 25.38 -2.56 2.74
C LYS A 29 25.46 -3.03 4.19
N ASP A 30 25.75 -2.12 5.12
CA ASP A 30 25.96 -2.43 6.55
C ASP A 30 24.83 -1.85 7.41
N ALA A 31 23.61 -1.76 6.88
CA ALA A 31 22.50 -1.16 7.58
C ALA A 31 22.10 -1.96 8.84
N PRO A 32 21.59 -1.31 9.90
CA PRO A 32 21.14 -2.02 11.09
C PRO A 32 19.91 -2.87 10.78
N LYS A 33 19.67 -3.91 11.58
CA LYS A 33 18.56 -4.87 11.39
C LYS A 33 17.20 -4.20 11.26
N GLU A 34 17.00 -3.08 11.95
CA GLU A 34 15.78 -2.28 11.91
C GLU A 34 15.54 -1.67 10.52
N ILE A 35 16.60 -1.28 9.81
CA ILE A 35 16.51 -0.77 8.44
C ILE A 35 16.19 -1.89 7.47
N HIS A 36 16.78 -3.08 7.65
CA HIS A 36 16.41 -4.25 6.86
C HIS A 36 14.94 -4.63 7.05
N ARG A 37 14.45 -4.67 8.29
CA ARG A 37 13.04 -4.92 8.58
C ARG A 37 12.11 -3.86 7.97
N PHE A 38 12.51 -2.59 8.05
CA PHE A 38 11.76 -1.51 7.43
C PHE A 38 11.72 -1.63 5.89
N HIS A 39 12.84 -2.01 5.29
CA HIS A 39 12.95 -2.27 3.85
C HIS A 39 12.10 -3.45 3.39
N GLU A 40 12.02 -4.54 4.17
CA GLU A 40 11.11 -5.65 3.90
C GLU A 40 9.64 -5.22 3.97
N GLU A 41 9.26 -4.48 5.02
CA GLU A 41 7.90 -3.93 5.17
C GLU A 41 7.53 -3.00 4.00
N LEU A 42 8.46 -2.17 3.52
CA LEU A 42 8.27 -1.33 2.33
C LEU A 42 8.00 -2.16 1.07
N GLY A 43 8.72 -3.26 0.88
CA GLY A 43 8.51 -4.16 -0.26
C GLY A 43 7.10 -4.75 -0.25
N VAL A 44 6.66 -5.25 0.91
CA VAL A 44 5.29 -5.76 1.09
C VAL A 44 4.25 -4.66 0.89
N PHE A 45 4.52 -3.45 1.37
CA PHE A 45 3.60 -2.32 1.23
C PHE A 45 3.41 -1.92 -0.23
N ASN A 46 4.48 -1.89 -1.02
CA ASN A 46 4.41 -1.58 -2.45
C ASN A 46 3.55 -2.59 -3.23
N ALA A 47 3.63 -3.89 -2.89
CA ALA A 47 2.74 -4.90 -3.49
C ALA A 47 1.26 -4.62 -3.16
N VAL A 48 0.95 -4.24 -1.92
CA VAL A 48 -0.41 -3.86 -1.52
C VAL A 48 -0.91 -2.62 -2.26
N LEU A 49 -0.05 -1.64 -2.52
CA LEU A 49 -0.41 -0.48 -3.35
C LEU A 49 -0.76 -0.88 -4.78
N GLU A 50 -0.02 -1.81 -5.39
CA GLU A 50 -0.35 -2.34 -6.72
C GLU A 50 -1.71 -3.06 -6.73
N ASP A 51 -1.99 -3.87 -5.72
CA ASP A 51 -3.29 -4.54 -5.56
C ASP A 51 -4.44 -3.53 -5.44
N VAL A 52 -4.25 -2.45 -4.67
CA VAL A 52 -5.22 -1.35 -4.55
C VAL A 52 -5.42 -0.65 -5.88
N LYS A 53 -4.35 -0.39 -6.65
CA LYS A 53 -4.46 0.19 -8.00
C LYS A 53 -5.30 -0.68 -8.92
N GLN A 54 -5.06 -1.98 -8.90
CA GLN A 54 -5.81 -2.93 -9.72
C GLN A 54 -7.28 -3.00 -9.29
N TYR A 55 -7.55 -2.98 -7.98
CA TYR A 55 -8.89 -2.91 -7.43
C TYR A 55 -9.66 -1.68 -7.93
N VAL A 56 -9.08 -0.49 -7.83
CA VAL A 56 -9.73 0.78 -8.23
C VAL A 56 -10.00 0.82 -9.74
N LYS A 57 -9.09 0.27 -10.55
CA LYS A 57 -9.29 0.11 -12.00
C LYS A 57 -10.47 -0.81 -12.33
N VAL A 58 -10.64 -1.92 -11.61
CA VAL A 58 -11.80 -2.81 -11.81
C VAL A 58 -13.08 -2.16 -11.30
N PHE A 59 -13.00 -1.43 -10.19
CA PHE A 59 -14.13 -0.74 -9.57
C PHE A 59 -14.76 0.29 -10.51
N THR A 60 -13.94 1.13 -11.16
CA THR A 60 -14.39 2.16 -12.12
C THR A 60 -15.15 1.61 -13.33
N GLY A 61 -14.94 0.35 -13.69
CA GLY A 61 -15.62 -0.32 -14.80
C GLY A 61 -16.84 -1.15 -14.39
N SER A 62 -17.21 -1.21 -13.10
CA SER A 62 -18.24 -2.13 -12.59
C SER A 62 -19.50 -1.41 -12.09
N SER A 63 -20.65 -2.07 -12.19
CA SER A 63 -21.95 -1.61 -11.68
C SER A 63 -22.04 -1.55 -10.14
N PHE A 64 -21.01 -2.01 -9.43
CA PHE A 64 -20.89 -1.96 -7.96
C PHE A 64 -20.45 -0.58 -7.41
N ALA A 65 -20.21 0.40 -8.30
CA ALA A 65 -19.70 1.72 -7.95
C ALA A 65 -20.57 2.52 -6.95
N THR A 66 -21.86 2.18 -6.84
CA THR A 66 -22.84 2.93 -6.04
C THR A 66 -22.90 2.53 -4.56
N GLU A 67 -22.63 1.26 -4.21
CA GLU A 67 -22.72 0.76 -2.82
C GLU A 67 -21.42 0.96 -2.01
N ASP A 68 -20.28 1.15 -2.67
CA ASP A 68 -18.96 1.09 -2.03
C ASP A 68 -18.30 2.47 -1.80
N GLY A 69 -19.07 3.56 -1.85
CA GLY A 69 -18.56 4.93 -1.66
C GLY A 69 -17.86 5.16 -0.31
N ILE A 70 -18.25 4.42 0.74
CA ILE A 70 -17.57 4.45 2.04
C ILE A 70 -16.20 3.77 1.98
N LYS A 71 -16.08 2.64 1.27
CA LYS A 71 -14.81 1.92 1.11
C LYS A 71 -13.81 2.72 0.31
N LEU A 72 -14.24 3.34 -0.80
CA LEU A 72 -13.39 4.24 -1.57
C LEU A 72 -12.88 5.41 -0.73
N LYS A 73 -13.73 5.97 0.14
CA LYS A 73 -13.32 7.05 1.05
C LYS A 73 -12.28 6.58 2.07
N ILE A 74 -12.44 5.37 2.62
CA ILE A 74 -11.44 4.77 3.53
C ILE A 74 -10.11 4.57 2.79
N ILE A 75 -10.14 3.99 1.59
CA ILE A 75 -8.95 3.80 0.74
C ILE A 75 -8.27 5.15 0.47
N GLU A 76 -9.02 6.17 0.04
CA GLU A 76 -8.50 7.50 -0.23
C GLU A 76 -7.83 8.13 1.01
N MET A 77 -8.49 8.07 2.17
CA MET A 77 -7.95 8.61 3.42
C MET A 77 -6.69 7.87 3.86
N THR A 78 -6.69 6.54 3.79
CA THR A 78 -5.52 5.73 4.13
C THR A 78 -4.35 6.03 3.20
N LEU A 79 -4.60 6.14 1.89
CA LEU A 79 -3.56 6.48 0.91
C LEU A 79 -2.97 7.87 1.13
N LYS A 80 -3.79 8.89 1.45
CA LYS A 80 -3.31 10.23 1.81
C LYS A 80 -2.37 10.19 3.03
N GLN A 81 -2.72 9.39 4.03
CA GLN A 81 -1.89 9.23 5.21
C GLN A 81 -0.57 8.50 4.90
N CYS A 82 -0.60 7.52 3.98
CA CYS A 82 0.60 6.83 3.52
C CYS A 82 1.52 7.74 2.70
N GLU A 83 0.95 8.54 1.81
CA GLU A 83 1.67 9.51 1.01
C GLU A 83 2.40 10.52 1.91
N ALA A 84 1.70 11.07 2.91
CA ALA A 84 2.30 11.99 3.88
C ALA A 84 3.47 11.32 4.62
N GLU A 85 3.26 10.10 5.11
CA GLU A 85 4.32 9.34 5.80
C GLU A 85 5.53 9.07 4.90
N PHE A 86 5.31 8.65 3.65
CA PHE A 86 6.40 8.45 2.70
C PHE A 86 7.10 9.75 2.31
N ARG A 87 6.37 10.87 2.24
CA ARG A 87 6.96 12.17 1.99
C ARG A 87 7.88 12.59 3.14
N ASP A 88 7.42 12.47 4.39
CA ASP A 88 8.24 12.76 5.57
C ASP A 88 9.52 11.91 5.59
N ILE A 89 9.38 10.62 5.27
CA ILE A 89 10.51 9.68 5.18
C ILE A 89 11.49 10.08 4.07
N TYR A 90 10.96 10.41 2.89
CA TYR A 90 11.76 10.80 1.75
C TYR A 90 12.47 12.15 1.97
N ASP A 91 11.82 13.12 2.59
CA ASP A 91 12.39 14.44 2.87
C ASP A 91 13.50 14.37 3.92
N ALA A 92 13.35 13.51 4.94
CA ALA A 92 14.42 13.25 5.90
C ALA A 92 15.64 12.60 5.21
N ILE A 93 15.41 11.60 4.34
CA ILE A 93 16.46 10.97 3.54
C ILE A 93 17.18 12.01 2.67
N LYS A 94 16.42 12.83 1.94
CA LYS A 94 16.96 13.84 1.03
C LYS A 94 17.79 14.89 1.77
N THR A 95 17.31 15.36 2.92
CA THR A 95 18.02 16.31 3.78
C THR A 95 19.37 15.77 4.25
N GLN A 96 19.50 14.45 4.40
CA GLN A 96 20.75 13.79 4.79
C GLN A 96 21.65 13.48 3.58
N ASP A 97 21.08 13.09 2.45
CA ASP A 97 21.81 12.85 1.19
C ASP A 97 22.48 14.12 0.67
N GLU A 98 21.83 15.28 0.80
CA GLU A 98 22.43 16.58 0.49
C GLU A 98 23.60 16.96 1.43
N LYS A 99 23.63 16.39 2.64
CA LYS A 99 24.67 16.68 3.66
C LYS A 99 25.83 15.68 3.63
N LEU A 100 25.63 14.49 3.09
CA LEU A 100 26.57 13.38 3.22
C LEU A 100 26.85 12.75 1.86
N SER A 101 28.14 12.63 1.49
CA SER A 101 28.51 11.90 0.27
C SER A 101 28.07 10.42 0.36
N LEU A 102 27.69 9.80 -0.76
CA LEU A 102 27.38 8.35 -0.87
C LEU A 102 28.47 7.44 -0.26
N SER A 103 29.73 7.86 -0.35
CA SER A 103 30.87 7.17 0.28
C SER A 103 30.86 7.26 1.81
N THR A 104 30.37 8.36 2.37
CA THR A 104 30.19 8.59 3.80
C THR A 104 28.98 7.81 4.32
N LEU A 105 27.87 7.81 3.58
CA LEU A 105 26.65 7.06 3.88
C LEU A 105 26.93 5.55 4.00
N LYS A 106 27.75 5.00 3.09
CA LYS A 106 28.18 3.59 3.14
C LYS A 106 29.01 3.25 4.38
N LYS A 107 29.79 4.20 4.92
CA LYS A 107 30.60 4.02 6.13
C LYS A 107 29.79 4.20 7.43
N LEU A 108 28.69 4.94 7.37
CA LEU A 108 27.81 5.22 8.51
C LEU A 108 26.71 4.17 8.73
N GLY A 109 26.68 3.10 7.92
CA GLY A 109 25.70 2.01 8.05
C GLY A 109 25.62 1.42 9.46
N SER A 110 26.68 1.49 10.27
CA SER A 110 26.71 0.94 11.63
C SER A 110 25.83 1.66 12.67
N SER A 111 25.36 2.87 12.38
CA SER A 111 24.41 3.61 13.20
C SER A 111 23.24 4.04 12.32
N SER A 112 22.01 3.60 12.56
CA SER A 112 20.84 4.06 11.80
C SER A 112 20.28 5.39 12.31
N SER A 113 20.90 5.96 13.36
CA SER A 113 20.39 7.17 14.03
C SER A 113 20.56 8.44 13.22
N TRP A 114 21.32 8.40 12.11
CA TRP A 114 21.56 9.59 11.27
C TRP A 114 20.46 9.83 10.23
N VAL A 115 19.66 8.81 9.85
CA VAL A 115 18.51 9.00 8.94
C VAL A 115 17.24 9.33 9.72
N PHE A 116 17.02 8.62 10.83
CA PHE A 116 15.85 8.77 11.69
C PHE A 116 16.23 8.47 13.14
N ASP A 117 15.64 9.21 14.08
CA ASP A 117 15.60 8.77 15.46
C ASP A 117 14.95 7.37 15.53
N CYS A 118 15.47 6.50 16.38
CA CYS A 118 14.98 5.12 16.53
C CYS A 118 13.47 5.09 16.82
N ASP A 119 13.00 6.05 17.62
CA ASP A 119 11.58 6.21 17.98
C ASP A 119 10.71 6.59 16.79
N GLU A 120 11.18 7.51 15.95
CA GLU A 120 10.44 7.98 14.78
C GLU A 120 10.34 6.90 13.71
N ARG A 121 11.42 6.13 13.51
CA ARG A 121 11.42 4.96 12.63
C ARG A 121 10.42 3.91 13.10
N GLU A 122 10.39 3.59 14.40
CA GLU A 122 9.45 2.60 14.93
C GLU A 122 8.00 3.06 14.78
N ARG A 123 7.71 4.35 15.06
CA ARG A 123 6.38 4.94 14.84
C ARG A 123 5.97 4.88 13.37
N SER A 124 6.87 5.22 12.46
CA SER A 124 6.62 5.19 11.02
C SER A 124 6.35 3.78 10.52
N THR A 125 7.14 2.81 10.98
CA THR A 125 6.91 1.38 10.71
C THR A 125 5.53 0.92 11.18
N LYS A 126 5.14 1.28 12.41
CA LYS A 126 3.81 0.95 12.96
C LYS A 126 2.68 1.63 12.18
N ARG A 127 2.85 2.89 11.77
CA ARG A 127 1.86 3.64 10.97
C ARG A 127 1.65 2.99 9.60
N LEU A 128 2.74 2.66 8.89
CA LEU A 128 2.68 1.98 7.60
C LEU A 128 2.08 0.57 7.73
N SER A 129 2.42 -0.18 8.77
CA SER A 129 1.85 -1.50 9.02
C SER A 129 0.33 -1.46 9.23
N ARG A 130 -0.16 -0.50 10.04
CA ARG A 130 -1.60 -0.29 10.24
C ARG A 130 -2.31 0.18 8.97
N ALA A 131 -1.67 1.05 8.20
CA ALA A 131 -2.22 1.51 6.94
C ALA A 131 -2.32 0.35 5.93
N ARG A 132 -1.33 -0.54 5.91
CA ARG A 132 -1.37 -1.78 5.12
C ARG A 132 -2.57 -2.63 5.51
N GLU A 133 -2.72 -2.94 6.79
CA GLU A 133 -3.86 -3.73 7.29
C GLU A 133 -5.19 -3.10 6.91
N SER A 134 -5.31 -1.77 7.03
CA SER A 134 -6.52 -1.04 6.67
C SER A 134 -6.83 -1.13 5.18
N LEU A 135 -5.81 -0.98 4.31
CA LEU A 135 -5.96 -1.18 2.87
C LEU A 135 -6.37 -2.62 2.57
N THR A 136 -5.67 -3.61 3.14
CA THR A 136 -5.97 -5.04 2.99
C THR A 136 -7.40 -5.37 3.37
N ILE A 137 -7.89 -4.87 4.50
CA ILE A 137 -9.28 -5.08 4.93
C ILE A 137 -10.25 -4.42 3.95
N ALA A 138 -9.96 -3.18 3.53
CA ALA A 138 -10.82 -2.42 2.64
C ALA A 138 -11.00 -3.13 1.27
N PHE A 139 -9.96 -3.76 0.70
CA PHE A 139 -10.08 -4.46 -0.58
C PHE A 139 -10.38 -5.97 -0.48
N SER A 140 -9.96 -6.66 0.59
CA SER A 140 -10.23 -8.11 0.76
C SER A 140 -11.70 -8.44 1.01
N SER A 141 -12.45 -7.49 1.59
CA SER A 141 -13.91 -7.62 1.74
C SER A 141 -14.67 -7.77 0.41
N VAL A 142 -14.05 -7.42 -0.72
CA VAL A 142 -14.68 -7.51 -2.05
C VAL A 142 -14.42 -8.86 -2.74
N ASN A 143 -13.28 -9.52 -2.47
CA ASN A 143 -13.05 -10.87 -3.01
C ASN A 143 -14.06 -11.89 -2.44
N ARG A 144 -14.47 -11.72 -1.17
CA ARG A 144 -15.49 -12.57 -0.55
C ARG A 144 -16.88 -12.36 -1.16
N SER A 145 -17.23 -11.13 -1.57
CA SER A 145 -18.47 -10.84 -2.32
C SER A 145 -18.43 -11.35 -3.76
N ARG A 146 -17.23 -11.42 -4.38
CA ARG A 146 -17.05 -11.92 -5.74
C ARG A 146 -17.18 -13.45 -5.84
N GLU A 147 -16.72 -14.17 -4.82
CA GLU A 147 -16.92 -15.63 -4.71
C GLU A 147 -18.36 -16.01 -4.36
N SER A 148 -19.01 -15.26 -3.46
CA SER A 148 -20.41 -15.50 -3.11
C SER A 148 -21.39 -15.10 -4.23
N ALA A 149 -21.08 -14.07 -5.03
CA ALA A 149 -21.86 -13.74 -6.21
C ALA A 149 -21.71 -14.75 -7.36
N LYS A 150 -20.53 -15.36 -7.52
CA LYS A 150 -20.33 -16.47 -8.48
C LYS A 150 -21.03 -17.76 -8.02
N SER A 151 -20.89 -18.12 -6.75
CA SER A 151 -21.56 -19.29 -6.16
C SER A 151 -23.08 -19.18 -6.23
N GLY A 152 -23.67 -18.01 -5.97
CA GLY A 152 -25.12 -17.81 -6.07
C GLY A 152 -25.66 -17.86 -7.50
N PHE A 153 -24.85 -17.50 -8.51
CA PHE A 153 -25.24 -17.57 -9.91
C PHE A 153 -25.20 -19.01 -10.47
N GLU A 154 -24.24 -19.82 -10.01
CA GLU A 154 -24.12 -21.24 -10.37
C GLU A 154 -25.17 -22.13 -9.68
N SER A 155 -25.65 -21.75 -8.50
CA SER A 155 -26.76 -22.47 -7.84
C SER A 155 -28.10 -22.23 -8.54
N ARG A 156 -28.34 -21.02 -9.06
CA ARG A 156 -29.60 -20.70 -9.78
C ARG A 156 -29.70 -21.34 -11.16
N THR A 157 -28.59 -21.46 -11.89
CA THR A 157 -28.60 -22.11 -13.22
C THR A 157 -28.80 -23.62 -13.15
N ARG A 158 -28.61 -24.25 -11.99
CA ARG A 158 -28.89 -25.68 -11.79
C ARG A 158 -30.37 -25.98 -11.50
N GLU A 159 -31.07 -25.11 -10.78
CA GLU A 159 -32.49 -25.31 -10.47
C GLU A 159 -33.40 -25.09 -11.69
N ASP A 160 -33.00 -24.22 -12.63
CA ASP A 160 -33.76 -23.97 -13.87
C ASP A 160 -33.60 -25.09 -14.91
N GLN A 161 -32.57 -25.94 -14.82
CA GLN A 161 -32.41 -27.10 -15.74
C GLN A 161 -33.11 -28.38 -15.24
N GLU A 162 -33.44 -28.47 -13.95
CA GLU A 162 -34.14 -29.63 -13.37
C GLU A 162 -35.67 -29.51 -13.44
N SER A 163 -36.20 -28.30 -13.72
CA SER A 163 -37.64 -28.03 -13.79
C SER A 163 -38.26 -28.29 -15.18
N ASP A 164 -37.44 -28.50 -16.22
CA ASP A 164 -37.89 -28.73 -17.61
C ASP A 164 -37.85 -30.22 -18.02
N SER A 165 -37.62 -31.13 -17.06
CA SER A 165 -37.55 -32.59 -17.30
C SER A 165 -38.56 -33.41 -16.48
N ALA A 166 -39.60 -32.77 -15.94
CA ALA A 166 -40.70 -33.44 -15.22
C ALA A 166 -42.00 -33.46 -16.04
#